data_AF-A0A1R0XHK7-F1
#
_entry.id   AF-A0A1R0XHK7-F1
#
_cell.length_a   1.000
_cell.length_b   1.000
_cell.length_c   1.000
_cell.angle_alpha   90.00
_cell.angle_beta   90.00
_cell.angle_gamma   90.00
#
_symmetry.space_group_name_H-M   'P 1'
#
loop_
_entity.id
_entity.type
_entity.pdbx_description
1 polymer ?
#
loop_
_entity_poly.entity_id
_entity_poly.type
_entity_poly.pdbx_seq_one_letter_code
_entity_poly.pdbx_strand_id
1 'polypeptide(L)'
;MKSKIAFADKVGNDPFGEFLIQTLREVKVNTDLIVRDSSVLTTMAYVSLQKDGERDFVFSRGADGNFGLQDVPLHKLNEAAVVHFGSATAMLGGTYLEAYFELMGKARQAGQFVSFDPNYRGSLWGDRTEAFIRLAKKGISAADFVKVLLQLSRLTHQAIGSLTFAVWQDIIHFVNQVGAIVCTKVGAIAALPTYEEVTNWNQ
;
A
#
# COMPACT_ATOMS: atom_id res chain seq x y z
N MET A 1 -5.43 -2.59 24.57
CA MET A 1 -4.61 -3.59 23.84
C MET A 1 -3.79 -2.85 22.80
N LYS A 2 -2.46 -2.99 22.78
CA LYS A 2 -1.65 -2.49 21.65
C LYS A 2 -1.86 -3.46 20.48
N SER A 3 -2.30 -2.96 19.34
CA SER A 3 -2.40 -3.76 18.11
C SER A 3 -1.01 -4.31 17.77
N LYS A 4 -0.89 -5.63 17.59
CA LYS A 4 0.35 -6.24 17.08
C LYS A 4 0.33 -6.08 15.56
N ILE A 5 1.37 -5.46 15.01
CA ILE A 5 1.55 -5.26 13.57
C ILE A 5 2.71 -6.14 13.14
N ALA A 6 2.55 -6.87 12.03
CA ALA A 6 3.60 -7.62 11.38
C ALA A 6 3.75 -7.15 9.93
N PHE A 7 4.96 -7.23 9.38
CA PHE A 7 5.24 -6.89 8.00
C PHE A 7 5.81 -8.13 7.28
N ALA A 8 5.20 -8.50 6.17
CA ALA A 8 5.60 -9.65 5.36
C ALA A 8 6.14 -9.16 4.02
N ASP A 9 7.43 -9.39 3.78
CA ASP A 9 8.13 -8.94 2.57
C ASP A 9 9.47 -9.67 2.42
N LYS A 10 10.24 -9.35 1.37
CA LYS A 10 11.58 -9.87 1.13
C LYS A 10 12.57 -8.73 0.89
N VAL A 11 13.69 -8.79 1.61
CA VAL A 11 14.82 -7.85 1.45
C VAL A 11 16.06 -8.62 1.02
N GLY A 12 17.08 -7.93 0.49
CA GLY A 12 18.35 -8.57 0.20
C GLY A 12 19.09 -8.92 1.49
N ASN A 13 19.94 -9.95 1.44
CA ASN A 13 20.86 -10.27 2.52
C ASN A 13 22.07 -9.32 2.48
N ASP A 14 21.80 -8.04 2.68
CA ASP A 14 22.73 -6.93 2.57
C ASP A 14 22.48 -5.87 3.65
N PRO A 15 23.41 -4.90 3.83
CA PRO A 15 23.26 -3.86 4.86
C PRO A 15 22.00 -2.99 4.70
N PHE A 16 21.46 -2.82 3.49
CA PHE A 16 20.23 -2.06 3.28
C PHE A 16 19.01 -2.83 3.79
N GLY A 17 18.95 -4.13 3.53
CA GLY A 17 17.92 -5.01 4.06
C GLY A 17 17.93 -5.04 5.59
N GLU A 18 19.12 -5.13 6.19
CA GLU A 18 19.26 -5.07 7.65
C GLU A 18 18.80 -3.73 8.23
N PHE A 19 19.17 -2.62 7.58
CA PHE A 19 18.69 -1.29 7.98
C PHE A 19 17.16 -1.19 7.98
N LEU A 20 16.49 -1.72 6.95
CA LEU A 20 15.01 -1.72 6.87
C LEU A 20 14.37 -2.55 7.98
N ILE A 21 14.90 -3.76 8.23
CA ILE A 21 14.42 -4.64 9.31
C ILE A 21 14.59 -3.95 10.67
N GLN A 22 15.74 -3.33 10.91
CA GLN A 22 16.03 -2.65 12.17
C GLN A 22 15.10 -1.44 12.37
N THR A 23 14.86 -0.65 11.32
CA THR A 23 13.92 0.48 11.35
C THR A 23 12.51 0.03 11.74
N LEU A 24 12.02 -1.09 11.18
CA LEU A 24 10.70 -1.64 11.53
C LEU A 24 10.64 -2.11 13.00
N ARG A 25 11.70 -2.72 13.50
CA ARG A 25 11.78 -3.17 14.90
C ARG A 25 11.77 -2.00 15.89
N GLU A 26 12.44 -0.89 15.57
CA GLU A 26 12.44 0.32 16.40
C GLU A 26 11.05 0.89 16.60
N VAL A 27 10.21 0.84 15.57
CA VAL A 27 8.79 1.22 15.64
C VAL A 27 7.86 0.06 16.08
N LYS A 28 8.44 -1.04 16.59
CA LYS A 28 7.75 -2.19 17.19
C LYS A 28 6.86 -2.97 16.22
N VAL A 29 7.22 -2.98 14.94
CA VAL A 29 6.64 -3.90 13.94
C VAL A 29 7.32 -5.26 14.06
N ASN A 30 6.53 -6.33 14.09
CA ASN A 30 7.04 -7.69 14.02
C ASN A 30 7.61 -7.95 12.61
N THR A 31 8.86 -8.39 12.56
CA THR A 31 9.61 -8.64 11.31
C THR A 31 9.84 -10.13 11.04
N ASP A 32 9.14 -11.02 11.74
CA ASP A 32 9.34 -12.49 11.62
C ASP A 32 8.90 -13.03 10.24
N LEU A 33 8.12 -12.23 9.49
CA LEU A 33 7.66 -12.53 8.14
C LEU A 33 8.51 -11.84 7.06
N ILE A 34 9.64 -11.21 7.42
CA ILE A 34 10.58 -10.65 6.45
C ILE A 34 11.65 -11.69 6.13
N VAL A 35 11.72 -12.07 4.85
CA VAL A 35 12.72 -13.02 4.34
C VAL A 35 13.93 -12.27 3.79
N ARG A 36 15.14 -12.81 4.02
CA ARG A 36 16.38 -12.31 3.41
C ARG A 36 16.74 -13.14 2.19
N ASP A 37 16.85 -12.50 1.03
CA ASP A 37 17.25 -13.11 -0.23
C ASP A 37 18.76 -12.93 -0.45
N SER A 38 19.51 -14.02 -0.57
CA SER A 38 20.96 -13.94 -0.85
C SER A 38 21.28 -13.94 -2.35
N SER A 39 20.29 -14.10 -3.23
CA SER A 39 20.48 -14.13 -4.68
C SER A 39 20.43 -12.75 -5.34
N VAL A 40 19.79 -11.76 -4.69
CA VAL A 40 19.62 -10.40 -5.21
C VAL A 40 19.70 -9.38 -4.07
N LEU A 41 20.09 -8.14 -4.41
CA LEU A 41 20.16 -7.04 -3.46
C LEU A 41 18.76 -6.48 -3.12
N THR A 42 18.67 -5.75 -2.02
CA THR A 42 17.51 -4.98 -1.61
C THR A 42 17.12 -3.97 -2.69
N THR A 43 15.82 -3.85 -2.95
CA THR A 43 15.29 -2.84 -3.89
C THR A 43 15.63 -1.44 -3.43
N MET A 44 16.11 -0.61 -4.36
CA MET A 44 16.44 0.79 -4.13
C MET A 44 15.57 1.70 -4.99
N ALA A 45 15.12 2.80 -4.41
CA ALA A 45 14.50 3.91 -5.12
C ALA A 45 15.42 5.15 -5.01
N TYR A 46 15.91 5.62 -6.15
CA TYR A 46 16.66 6.87 -6.25
C TYR A 46 15.69 8.00 -6.54
N VAL A 47 15.77 9.06 -5.75
CA VAL A 47 14.88 10.21 -5.86
C VAL A 47 15.70 11.44 -6.17
N SER A 48 15.33 12.18 -7.22
CA SER A 48 15.90 13.48 -7.54
C SER A 48 14.81 14.54 -7.65
N LEU A 49 15.17 15.81 -7.44
CA LEU A 49 14.27 16.94 -7.65
C LEU A 49 14.59 17.57 -8.99
N GLN A 50 13.57 17.67 -9.84
CA GLN A 50 13.65 18.39 -11.10
C GLN A 50 13.66 19.91 -10.84
N LYS A 51 14.00 20.69 -11.87
CA LYS A 51 14.11 22.16 -11.76
C LYS A 51 12.80 22.86 -11.39
N ASP A 52 11.67 22.21 -11.69
CA ASP A 52 10.32 22.66 -11.35
C ASP A 52 9.85 22.22 -9.95
N GLY A 53 10.68 21.47 -9.21
CA GLY A 53 10.36 20.93 -7.89
C GLY A 53 9.68 19.57 -7.90
N GLU A 54 9.39 19.00 -9.08
CA GLU A 54 8.81 17.67 -9.19
C GLU A 54 9.84 16.58 -8.84
N ARG A 55 9.34 15.50 -8.24
CA ARG A 55 10.19 14.36 -7.84
C ARG A 55 10.30 13.38 -8.99
N ASP A 56 11.52 13.13 -9.44
CA ASP A 56 11.84 12.04 -10.36
C ASP A 56 12.31 10.80 -9.59
N PHE A 57 11.83 9.63 -9.98
CA PHE A 57 12.06 8.37 -9.29
C PHE A 57 12.64 7.32 -10.26
N VAL A 58 13.79 6.76 -9.91
CA VAL A 58 14.37 5.61 -10.60
C VAL A 58 14.41 4.42 -9.64
N PHE A 59 13.83 3.30 -10.05
CA PHE A 59 13.76 2.08 -9.24
C PHE A 59 14.76 1.04 -9.74
N SER A 60 15.71 0.67 -8.89
CA SER A 60 16.52 -0.54 -9.06
C SER A 60 15.83 -1.68 -8.33
N ARG A 61 15.05 -2.46 -9.08
CA ARG A 61 14.27 -3.59 -8.55
C ARG A 61 15.20 -4.72 -8.07
N GLY A 62 14.82 -5.34 -6.97
CA GLY A 62 15.59 -6.35 -6.24
C GLY A 62 14.68 -7.28 -5.45
N ALA A 63 15.10 -7.62 -4.22
CA ALA A 63 14.59 -8.73 -3.43
C ALA A 63 13.06 -8.79 -3.22
N ASP A 64 12.36 -7.66 -3.05
CA ASP A 64 10.90 -7.66 -2.86
C ASP A 64 10.17 -8.26 -4.07
N GLY A 65 10.73 -8.12 -5.29
CA GLY A 65 10.18 -8.73 -6.50
C GLY A 65 10.20 -10.27 -6.49
N ASN A 66 11.04 -10.88 -5.67
CA ASN A 66 11.15 -12.33 -5.50
C ASN A 66 10.29 -12.86 -4.33
N PHE A 67 9.54 -12.01 -3.65
CA PHE A 67 8.62 -12.46 -2.60
C PHE A 67 7.61 -13.44 -3.18
N GLY A 68 7.42 -14.57 -2.50
CA GLY A 68 6.62 -15.68 -2.95
C GLY A 68 5.73 -16.24 -1.86
N LEU A 69 4.78 -17.09 -2.23
CA LEU A 69 3.84 -17.67 -1.28
C LEU A 69 4.54 -18.49 -0.19
N GLN A 70 5.65 -19.16 -0.55
CA GLN A 70 6.46 -19.96 0.37
C GLN A 70 7.10 -19.14 1.50
N ASP A 71 7.22 -17.82 1.32
CA ASP A 71 7.82 -16.92 2.31
C ASP A 71 6.84 -16.59 3.45
N VAL A 72 5.55 -16.94 3.31
CA VAL A 72 4.52 -16.68 4.32
C VAL A 72 3.99 -17.99 4.90
N PRO A 73 4.35 -18.33 6.14
CA PRO A 73 3.72 -19.44 6.84
C PRO A 73 2.22 -19.15 7.03
N LEU A 74 1.35 -19.95 6.41
CA LEU A 74 -0.10 -19.69 6.42
C LEU A 74 -0.72 -19.62 7.82
N HIS A 75 -0.16 -20.36 8.78
CA HIS A 75 -0.62 -20.29 10.16
C HIS A 75 -0.39 -18.89 10.78
N LYS A 76 0.69 -18.19 10.39
CA LYS A 76 0.98 -16.82 10.81
C LYS A 76 0.03 -15.82 10.17
N LEU A 77 -0.29 -16.02 8.89
CA LEU A 77 -1.30 -15.22 8.21
C LEU A 77 -2.62 -15.29 8.97
N ASN A 78 -3.08 -16.50 9.31
CA ASN A 78 -4.35 -16.75 10.01
C ASN A 78 -4.43 -16.17 11.43
N GLU A 79 -3.32 -15.79 12.05
CA GLU A 79 -3.32 -15.09 13.35
C GLU A 79 -3.82 -13.63 13.22
N ALA A 80 -3.79 -13.05 12.02
CA ALA A 80 -4.18 -11.65 11.81
C ALA A 80 -5.71 -11.47 11.73
N ALA A 81 -6.23 -10.42 12.36
CA ALA A 81 -7.63 -10.03 12.17
C ALA A 81 -7.83 -9.23 10.86
N VAL A 82 -6.79 -8.49 10.44
CA VAL A 82 -6.78 -7.62 9.27
C VAL A 82 -5.52 -7.91 8.46
N VAL A 83 -5.65 -8.04 7.15
CA VAL A 83 -4.51 -8.13 6.22
C VAL A 83 -4.59 -6.97 5.23
N HIS A 84 -3.55 -6.15 5.20
CA HIS A 84 -3.45 -4.99 4.31
C HIS A 84 -2.52 -5.28 3.13
N PHE A 85 -2.99 -4.97 1.93
CA PHE A 85 -2.32 -5.21 0.67
C PHE A 85 -2.02 -3.88 -0.04
N GLY A 86 -0.78 -3.41 0.02
CA GLY A 86 -0.30 -2.27 -0.77
C GLY A 86 0.18 -2.69 -2.15
N SER A 87 -0.23 -2.00 -3.23
CA SER A 87 -0.04 -2.51 -4.58
C SER A 87 1.17 -1.97 -5.36
N ALA A 88 1.91 -1.00 -4.82
CA ALA A 88 2.85 -0.18 -5.60
C ALA A 88 3.89 -1.03 -6.36
N THR A 89 4.53 -1.99 -5.69
CA THR A 89 5.53 -2.88 -6.29
C THR A 89 5.01 -4.29 -6.50
N ALA A 90 4.06 -4.76 -5.67
CA ALA A 90 3.52 -6.12 -5.70
C ALA A 90 2.79 -6.48 -7.00
N MET A 91 2.26 -5.48 -7.71
CA MET A 91 1.51 -5.72 -8.95
C MET A 91 2.35 -5.76 -10.23
N LEU A 92 3.68 -5.60 -10.14
CA LEU A 92 4.53 -5.40 -11.32
C LEU A 92 4.81 -6.69 -12.14
N GLY A 93 4.34 -7.84 -11.67
CA GLY A 93 4.51 -9.15 -12.32
C GLY A 93 5.34 -10.13 -11.48
N GLY A 94 5.62 -11.30 -12.06
CA GLY A 94 6.46 -12.33 -11.45
C GLY A 94 5.86 -12.99 -10.20
N THR A 95 6.72 -13.64 -9.44
CA THR A 95 6.37 -14.41 -8.23
C THR A 95 5.63 -13.57 -7.20
N TYR A 96 5.98 -12.29 -7.06
CA TYR A 96 5.32 -11.41 -6.09
C TYR A 96 3.85 -11.15 -6.45
N LEU A 97 3.53 -10.93 -7.73
CA LEU A 97 2.15 -10.75 -8.18
C LEU A 97 1.28 -12.00 -7.90
N GLU A 98 1.85 -13.18 -8.14
CA GLU A 98 1.19 -14.47 -7.88
C GLU A 98 0.91 -14.65 -6.40
N ALA A 99 1.94 -14.49 -5.56
CA ALA A 99 1.84 -14.58 -4.11
C ALA A 99 0.85 -13.55 -3.54
N TYR A 100 0.87 -12.32 -4.05
CA TYR A 100 0.00 -11.23 -3.60
C TYR A 100 -1.48 -11.59 -3.71
N PHE A 101 -1.91 -12.08 -4.87
CA PHE A 101 -3.31 -12.44 -5.07
C PHE A 101 -3.70 -13.77 -4.42
N GLU A 102 -2.76 -14.71 -4.30
CA GLU A 102 -3.01 -15.94 -3.55
C GLU A 102 -3.18 -15.68 -2.06
N LEU A 103 -2.33 -14.85 -1.46
CA LEU A 103 -2.43 -14.45 -0.06
C LEU A 103 -3.73 -13.68 0.21
N MET A 104 -4.13 -12.79 -0.71
CA MET A 104 -5.43 -12.09 -0.62
C MET A 104 -6.60 -13.07 -0.64
N GLY A 105 -6.55 -14.08 -1.52
CA GLY A 105 -7.56 -15.14 -1.56
C GLY A 105 -7.60 -15.99 -0.29
N LYS A 106 -6.43 -16.37 0.24
CA LYS A 106 -6.31 -17.14 1.50
C LYS A 106 -6.82 -16.34 2.70
N ALA A 107 -6.50 -15.05 2.78
CA ALA A 107 -6.99 -14.20 3.86
C ALA A 107 -8.52 -14.12 3.87
N ARG A 108 -9.13 -13.97 2.69
CA ARG A 108 -10.58 -14.01 2.54
C ARG A 108 -11.19 -15.35 2.93
N GLN A 109 -10.57 -16.46 2.51
CA GLN A 109 -11.03 -17.81 2.87
C GLN A 109 -10.95 -18.08 4.37
N ALA A 110 -9.98 -17.48 5.06
CA ALA A 110 -9.82 -17.55 6.51
C ALA A 110 -10.77 -16.58 7.27
N GLY A 111 -11.61 -15.81 6.57
CA GLY A 111 -12.56 -14.86 7.19
C GLY A 111 -11.88 -13.61 7.78
N GLN A 112 -10.66 -13.29 7.34
CA GLN A 112 -9.93 -12.12 7.78
C GLN A 112 -10.42 -10.87 7.04
N PHE A 113 -10.34 -9.70 7.67
CA PHE A 113 -10.69 -8.44 7.03
C PHE A 113 -9.59 -8.02 6.05
N VAL A 114 -9.92 -7.93 4.76
CA VAL A 114 -8.98 -7.61 3.68
C VAL A 114 -9.02 -6.12 3.36
N SER A 115 -7.90 -5.43 3.56
CA SER A 115 -7.70 -4.04 3.15
C SER A 115 -6.77 -3.98 1.93
N PHE A 116 -7.10 -3.15 0.94
CA PHE A 116 -6.34 -3.01 -0.31
C PHE A 116 -6.07 -1.54 -0.66
N ASP A 117 -4.85 -1.18 -1.02
CA ASP A 117 -4.45 0.16 -1.50
C ASP A 117 -3.96 0.09 -2.95
N PRO A 118 -4.81 0.41 -3.95
CA PRO A 118 -4.44 0.50 -5.36
C PRO A 118 -3.54 1.73 -5.60
N ASN A 119 -2.25 1.58 -5.35
CA ASN A 119 -1.23 2.61 -5.44
C ASN A 119 -0.57 2.63 -6.82
N TYR A 120 -1.13 3.40 -7.75
CA TYR A 120 -0.56 3.60 -9.08
C TYR A 120 0.64 4.55 -9.03
N ARG A 121 1.74 4.18 -9.70
CA ARG A 121 2.90 5.04 -9.92
C ARG A 121 3.34 4.99 -11.38
N GLY A 122 3.25 6.12 -12.08
CA GLY A 122 3.64 6.21 -13.49
C GLY A 122 5.06 5.73 -13.75
N SER A 123 6.00 6.05 -12.86
CA SER A 123 7.42 5.62 -12.94
C SER A 123 7.64 4.10 -12.88
N LEU A 124 6.70 3.33 -12.34
CA LEU A 124 6.78 1.86 -12.28
C LEU A 124 6.02 1.20 -13.43
N TRP A 125 4.92 1.81 -13.85
CA TRP A 125 4.00 1.22 -14.82
C TRP A 125 4.29 1.63 -16.27
N GLY A 126 4.85 2.83 -16.50
CA GLY A 126 4.98 3.41 -17.84
C GLY A 126 3.64 3.38 -18.56
N ASP A 127 3.65 2.89 -19.80
CA ASP A 127 2.45 2.81 -20.66
C ASP A 127 1.50 1.66 -20.30
N ARG A 128 1.78 0.89 -19.23
CA ARG A 128 1.02 -0.32 -18.85
C ARG A 128 -0.19 -0.03 -17.96
N THR A 129 -0.79 1.15 -18.07
CA THR A 129 -1.93 1.60 -17.23
C THR A 129 -3.12 0.65 -17.28
N GLU A 130 -3.48 0.12 -18.45
CA GLU A 130 -4.58 -0.85 -18.58
C GLU A 130 -4.33 -2.16 -17.83
N ALA A 131 -3.06 -2.61 -17.76
CA ALA A 131 -2.70 -3.78 -16.97
C ALA A 131 -2.88 -3.51 -15.47
N PHE A 132 -2.47 -2.32 -14.99
CA PHE A 132 -2.73 -1.91 -13.62
C PHE A 132 -4.23 -1.88 -13.32
N ILE A 133 -5.04 -1.25 -14.17
CA ILE A 133 -6.50 -1.14 -13.97
C ILE A 133 -7.13 -2.54 -13.84
N ARG A 134 -6.75 -3.49 -14.69
CA ARG A 134 -7.25 -4.87 -14.62
C ARG A 134 -6.90 -5.54 -13.28
N LEU A 135 -5.66 -5.40 -12.82
CA LEU A 135 -5.21 -5.97 -11.55
C LEU A 135 -5.86 -5.26 -10.35
N ALA A 136 -5.98 -3.94 -10.39
CA ALA A 136 -6.66 -3.15 -9.37
C ALA A 136 -8.12 -3.57 -9.22
N LYS A 137 -8.85 -3.77 -10.33
CA LYS A 137 -10.22 -4.31 -10.31
C LYS A 137 -10.31 -5.68 -9.63
N LYS A 138 -9.34 -6.57 -9.90
CA LYS A 138 -9.25 -7.86 -9.21
C LYS A 138 -9.06 -7.69 -7.70
N GLY A 139 -8.15 -6.81 -7.28
CA GLY A 139 -7.91 -6.50 -5.85
C GLY A 139 -9.14 -5.90 -5.17
N ILE A 140 -9.77 -4.91 -5.81
CA ILE A 140 -11.02 -4.27 -5.33
C ILE A 140 -12.12 -5.32 -5.12
N SER A 141 -12.29 -6.25 -6.05
CA SER A 141 -13.33 -7.30 -5.94
C SER A 141 -13.10 -8.30 -4.81
N ALA A 142 -11.89 -8.33 -4.24
CA ALA A 142 -11.49 -9.28 -3.20
C ALA A 142 -11.28 -8.62 -1.82
N ALA A 143 -11.43 -7.30 -1.71
CA ALA A 143 -11.18 -6.55 -0.49
C ALA A 143 -12.48 -6.10 0.19
N ASP A 144 -12.46 -6.08 1.53
CA ASP A 144 -13.54 -5.51 2.36
C ASP A 144 -13.41 -3.98 2.47
N PHE A 145 -12.17 -3.46 2.41
CA PHE A 145 -11.88 -2.04 2.39
C PHE A 145 -10.85 -1.69 1.32
N VAL A 146 -11.17 -0.72 0.48
CA VAL A 146 -10.24 -0.19 -0.52
C VAL A 146 -9.84 1.24 -0.13
N LYS A 147 -8.55 1.47 0.05
CA LYS A 147 -7.96 2.79 0.26
C LYS A 147 -7.95 3.53 -1.08
N VAL A 148 -9.06 4.21 -1.35
CA VAL A 148 -9.21 5.16 -2.46
C VAL A 148 -9.49 6.55 -1.89
N LEU A 149 -9.25 7.58 -2.70
CA LEU A 149 -9.86 8.88 -2.41
C LEU A 149 -11.38 8.68 -2.52
N LEU A 150 -12.09 8.70 -1.38
CA LEU A 150 -13.53 8.43 -1.26
C LEU A 150 -14.37 9.23 -2.26
N GLN A 151 -13.94 10.45 -2.58
CA GLN A 151 -14.62 11.31 -3.54
C GLN A 151 -14.45 10.80 -4.99
N LEU A 152 -13.33 10.16 -5.34
CA LEU A 152 -13.11 9.60 -6.66
C LEU A 152 -13.85 8.29 -6.89
N SER A 153 -14.04 7.47 -5.86
CA SER A 153 -14.79 6.20 -6.01
C SER A 153 -16.27 6.41 -6.34
N ARG A 154 -16.79 7.62 -6.12
CA ARG A 154 -18.15 8.03 -6.47
C ARG A 154 -18.28 8.54 -7.91
N LEU A 155 -17.17 8.66 -8.63
CA LEU A 155 -17.12 9.19 -9.98
C LEU A 155 -16.83 8.07 -10.99
N THR A 156 -17.43 8.18 -12.18
CA THR A 156 -17.08 7.30 -13.30
C THR A 156 -15.71 7.68 -13.86
N HIS A 157 -15.05 6.76 -14.56
CA HIS A 157 -13.77 7.04 -15.23
C HIS A 157 -13.83 8.29 -16.12
N GLN A 158 -14.94 8.50 -16.83
CA GLN A 158 -15.16 9.66 -17.70
C GLN A 158 -15.38 10.96 -16.90
N ALA A 159 -16.02 10.88 -15.72
CA ALA A 159 -16.18 12.00 -14.81
C ALA A 159 -14.85 12.39 -14.14
N ILE A 160 -14.00 11.42 -13.80
CA ILE A 160 -12.66 11.69 -13.26
C ILE A 160 -11.79 12.42 -14.28
N GLY A 161 -11.83 12.00 -15.55
CA GLY A 161 -11.08 12.62 -16.65
C GLY A 161 -11.56 14.03 -17.02
N SER A 162 -12.69 14.50 -16.50
CA SER A 162 -13.24 15.84 -16.74
C SER A 162 -13.22 16.75 -15.50
N LEU A 163 -12.60 16.30 -14.40
CA LEU A 163 -12.43 17.13 -13.20
C LEU A 163 -11.52 18.33 -13.48
N THR A 164 -11.97 19.50 -13.04
CA THR A 164 -11.16 20.72 -13.10
C THR A 164 -10.09 20.70 -12.02
N PHE A 165 -9.04 21.50 -12.20
CA PHE A 165 -7.99 21.65 -11.20
C PHE A 165 -8.53 22.10 -9.82
N ALA A 166 -9.53 22.98 -9.80
CA ALA A 166 -10.18 23.42 -8.56
C ALA A 166 -10.84 22.25 -7.81
N VAL A 167 -11.54 21.36 -8.51
CA VAL A 167 -12.16 20.18 -7.89
C VAL A 167 -11.10 19.21 -7.37
N TRP A 168 -9.97 19.09 -8.07
CA TRP A 168 -8.83 18.32 -7.56
C TRP A 168 -8.25 18.92 -6.28
N GLN A 169 -8.09 20.25 -6.22
CA GLN A 169 -7.64 20.91 -5.00
C GLN A 169 -8.58 20.62 -3.82
N ASP A 170 -9.90 20.70 -4.02
CA ASP A 170 -10.88 20.41 -2.98
C ASP A 170 -10.80 18.97 -2.48
N ILE A 171 -10.64 18.00 -3.39
CA ILE A 171 -10.48 16.58 -3.04
C ILE A 171 -9.22 16.37 -2.20
N ILE A 172 -8.11 16.97 -2.60
CA ILE A 172 -6.83 16.85 -1.89
C ILE A 172 -6.89 17.55 -0.53
N HIS A 173 -7.49 18.73 -0.43
CA HIS A 173 -7.71 19.43 0.83
C HIS A 173 -8.53 18.58 1.80
N PHE A 174 -9.65 18.02 1.33
CA PHE A 174 -10.50 17.15 2.13
C PHE A 174 -9.74 15.92 2.65
N VAL A 175 -8.94 15.25 1.81
CA VAL A 175 -8.19 14.06 2.25
C VAL A 175 -7.04 14.41 3.18
N ASN A 176 -6.37 15.54 2.99
CA ASN A 176 -5.36 16.02 3.94
C ASN A 176 -5.99 16.32 5.31
N GLN A 177 -7.20 16.88 5.33
CA GLN A 177 -7.99 17.06 6.55
C GLN A 177 -8.41 15.73 7.18
N VAL A 178 -8.83 14.73 6.40
CA VAL A 178 -9.07 13.39 6.96
C VAL A 178 -7.81 12.84 7.62
N GLY A 179 -6.68 12.86 6.90
CA GLY A 179 -5.42 12.33 7.38
C GLY A 179 -4.92 13.02 8.65
N ALA A 180 -5.02 14.34 8.71
CA ALA A 180 -4.56 15.07 9.89
C ALA A 180 -5.52 14.90 11.10
N ILE A 181 -6.86 14.76 10.94
CA ILE A 181 -7.73 14.41 12.09
C ILE A 181 -7.40 13.00 12.59
N VAL A 182 -7.20 12.03 11.70
CA VAL A 182 -6.85 10.66 12.09
C VAL A 182 -5.60 10.65 12.98
N CYS A 183 -4.59 11.46 12.66
CA CYS A 183 -3.37 11.59 13.46
C CYS A 183 -3.57 12.27 14.84
N THR A 184 -4.70 12.95 15.06
CA THR A 184 -5.03 13.58 16.36
C THR A 184 -5.83 12.68 17.30
N LYS A 185 -6.32 11.53 16.81
CA LYS A 185 -7.17 10.60 17.56
C LYS A 185 -6.45 9.27 17.80
N VAL A 186 -6.75 8.63 18.93
CA VAL A 186 -6.17 7.32 19.28
C VAL A 186 -7.11 6.20 18.84
N GLY A 187 -6.59 5.22 18.10
CA GLY A 187 -7.32 4.05 17.63
C GLY A 187 -7.24 3.91 16.11
N ALA A 188 -7.63 2.75 15.57
CA ALA A 188 -7.69 2.56 14.11
C ALA A 188 -9.04 3.05 13.57
N ILE A 189 -10.12 2.32 13.87
CA ILE A 189 -11.48 2.68 13.43
C ILE A 189 -11.99 3.92 14.18
N ALA A 190 -11.70 4.02 15.48
CA ALA A 190 -12.13 5.16 16.30
C ALA A 190 -11.43 6.49 15.95
N ALA A 191 -10.33 6.45 15.20
CA ALA A 191 -9.64 7.65 14.73
C ALA A 191 -10.17 8.17 13.39
N LEU A 192 -10.98 7.40 12.68
CA LEU A 192 -11.61 7.86 11.45
C LEU A 192 -12.60 8.98 11.76
N PRO A 193 -12.43 10.17 11.17
CA PRO A 193 -13.40 11.24 11.35
C PRO A 193 -14.70 10.94 10.61
N THR A 194 -15.80 11.40 11.17
CA THR A 194 -17.06 11.53 10.44
C THR A 194 -16.93 12.59 9.35
N TYR A 195 -17.78 12.54 8.33
CA TYR A 195 -17.78 13.54 7.26
C TYR A 195 -17.95 14.96 7.81
N GLU A 196 -18.84 15.12 8.80
CA GLU A 196 -19.11 16.40 9.46
C GLU A 196 -17.89 16.93 10.23
N GLU A 197 -17.13 16.05 10.90
CA GLU A 197 -15.89 16.44 11.57
C GLU A 197 -14.83 16.95 10.59
N VAL A 198 -14.76 16.41 9.36
CA VAL A 198 -13.81 16.87 8.33
C VAL A 198 -14.26 18.20 7.75
N THR A 199 -15.54 18.35 7.42
CA THR A 199 -16.06 19.58 6.80
C THR A 199 -16.11 20.76 7.77
N ASN A 200 -16.26 20.49 9.07
CA ASN A 200 -16.25 21.52 10.12
C ASN A 200 -14.85 21.76 10.69
N TRP A 201 -13.82 21.10 10.16
CA TRP A 201 -12.46 21.30 10.62
C TRP A 201 -11.90 22.63 10.11
N ASN A 202 -12.23 23.69 10.83
CA ASN A 202 -11.68 25.02 10.61
C ASN A 202 -10.29 25.10 11.25
N GLN A 203 -9.29 25.50 10.46
CA GLN A 203 -8.03 26.06 10.94
C GLN A 203 -8.14 27.57 11.02
#